data_AF-A0A7W6WE80-F1
#
_entry.id   AF-A0A7W6WE80-F1
#
_cell.length_a   1.000
_cell.length_b   1.000
_cell.length_c   1.000
_cell.angle_alpha   90.00
_cell.angle_beta   90.00
_cell.angle_gamma   90.00
#
_symmetry.space_group_name_H-M   'P 1'
#
loop_
_entity.id
_entity.type
_entity.pdbx_description
1 polymer ?
#
loop_
_entity_poly.entity_id
_entity_poly.type
_entity_poly.pdbx_seq_one_letter_code
_entity_poly.pdbx_strand_id
1 'polypeptide(L)' 'MTWDDRRRAALRRIFDAAIASPNPAKIVPRHLPLLLQGRRIVVGAGKDADDIRAILISGGQRP' A
#
# COMPACT_ATOMS: atom_id res chain seq x y z
N MET A 1 -13.56 -17.80 -30.46
CA MET A 1 -13.82 -17.20 -29.14
C MET A 1 -13.52 -15.70 -29.25
N THR A 2 -14.50 -14.88 -29.63
CA THR A 2 -14.31 -13.44 -29.90
C THR A 2 -14.41 -12.66 -28.60
N TRP A 3 -13.30 -12.08 -28.19
CA TRP A 3 -13.24 -11.16 -27.06
C TRP A 3 -13.73 -9.79 -27.53
N ASP A 4 -14.84 -9.32 -26.97
CA ASP A 4 -15.40 -7.99 -27.29
C ASP A 4 -14.68 -6.90 -26.48
N ASP A 5 -14.45 -5.74 -27.10
CA ASP A 5 -13.73 -4.61 -26.49
C ASP A 5 -14.41 -4.08 -25.22
N ARG A 6 -15.74 -4.14 -25.14
CA ARG A 6 -16.51 -3.75 -23.94
C ARG A 6 -16.23 -4.69 -22.77
N ARG A 7 -16.21 -6.01 -23.01
CA ARG A 7 -15.80 -7.01 -22.01
C ARG A 7 -14.35 -6.80 -21.58
N ARG A 8 -13.45 -6.49 -22.52
CA ARG A 8 -12.05 -6.15 -22.21
C ARG A 8 -11.96 -4.93 -21.30
N ALA A 9 -12.67 -3.86 -21.62
CA ALA A 9 -12.65 -2.62 -20.85
C ALA A 9 -13.21 -2.82 -19.44
N ALA A 10 -14.30 -3.58 -19.29
CA ALA A 10 -14.88 -3.90 -17.98
C ALA A 10 -13.88 -4.68 -17.10
N LEU A 11 -13.27 -5.74 -17.65
CA LEU A 11 -12.28 -6.54 -16.93
C LEU A 11 -11.01 -5.76 -16.62
N ARG A 12 -10.58 -4.88 -17.52
CA ARG A 12 -9.42 -4.01 -17.27
C ARG A 12 -9.68 -3.05 -16.13
N ARG A 13 -10.87 -2.44 -16.04
CA ARG A 13 -11.23 -1.57 -14.91
C ARG A 13 -11.23 -2.32 -13.58
N ILE A 14 -11.77 -3.54 -13.55
CA ILE A 14 -11.74 -4.39 -12.35
C ILE A 14 -10.30 -4.71 -11.96
N PHE A 15 -9.45 -5.03 -12.94
CA PHE A 15 -8.04 -5.30 -12.71
C PHE A 15 -7.28 -4.08 -12.19
N ASP A 16 -7.47 -2.91 -12.80
CA ASP A 16 -6.82 -1.67 -12.38
C ASP A 16 -7.24 -1.29 -10.95
N ALA A 17 -8.52 -1.49 -10.60
CA ALA A 17 -9.00 -1.31 -9.24
C ALA A 17 -8.36 -2.32 -8.25
N ALA A 18 -8.17 -3.57 -8.67
CA ALA A 18 -7.50 -4.59 -7.86
C ALA A 18 -6.01 -4.27 -7.63
N ILE A 19 -5.30 -3.77 -8.65
CA ILE A 19 -3.91 -3.34 -8.55
C ILE A 19 -3.76 -2.08 -7.68
N ALA A 20 -4.75 -1.20 -7.66
CA ALA A 20 -4.76 0.00 -6.80
C ALA A 20 -5.19 -0.28 -5.35
N SER A 21 -5.86 -1.41 -5.09
CA SER A 21 -6.35 -1.82 -3.76
C SER A 21 -5.27 -1.97 -2.67
N PRO A 22 -4.07 -2.57 -2.93
CA PRO A 22 -3.04 -2.72 -1.91
C PRO A 22 -2.38 -1.36 -1.61
N ASN A 23 -3.07 -0.55 -0.81
CA ASN A 23 -2.55 0.73 -0.33
C ASN A 23 -1.71 0.50 0.94
N PRO A 24 -0.37 0.70 0.88
CA PRO A 24 0.52 0.50 2.03
C PRO A 24 0.13 1.37 3.22
N ALA A 25 -0.33 2.60 2.99
CA ALA A 25 -0.75 3.53 4.04
C ALA A 25 -1.98 3.04 4.81
N LYS A 26 -2.78 2.11 4.27
CA LYS A 26 -3.92 1.52 4.97
C LYS A 26 -3.56 0.20 5.66
N ILE A 27 -2.79 -0.64 4.97
CA ILE A 27 -2.51 -2.02 5.43
C ILE A 27 -1.39 -2.02 6.46
N VAL A 28 -0.30 -1.30 6.20
CA VAL A 28 0.93 -1.37 7.01
C VAL A 28 0.71 -0.87 8.45
N PRO A 29 0.04 0.27 8.72
CA PRO A 29 -0.16 0.73 10.09
C PRO A 29 -0.90 -0.29 10.97
N ARG A 30 -1.84 -1.05 10.39
CA ARG A 30 -2.67 -2.02 11.13
C ARG A 30 -1.86 -3.22 11.63
N HIS A 31 -0.79 -3.58 10.93
CA HIS A 31 0.06 -4.72 11.28
C HIS A 31 1.36 -4.30 11.95
N LEU A 32 1.56 -3.00 12.17
CA LEU A 32 2.78 -2.50 12.76
C LEU A 32 2.78 -2.74 14.28
N PRO A 33 3.91 -3.16 14.87
CA PRO A 33 4.05 -3.18 16.32
C PRO A 33 3.84 -1.78 16.90
N LEU A 34 3.46 -1.75 18.19
CA LEU A 34 3.34 -0.51 18.93
C LEU A 34 4.64 0.29 18.82
N LEU A 35 4.52 1.56 18.46
CA LEU A 35 5.67 2.42 18.30
C LEU A 35 6.34 2.64 19.66
N LEU A 36 7.58 2.15 19.79
CA LEU A 36 8.39 2.35 20.99
C LEU A 36 8.84 3.81 21.09
N GLN A 37 8.86 4.33 22.32
CA GLN A 37 9.41 5.66 22.62
C GLN A 37 10.96 5.60 22.60
N GLY A 38 11.59 6.70 22.18
CA GLY A 38 13.04 6.82 22.07
C GLY A 38 13.58 6.76 20.64
N ARG A 39 14.86 6.40 20.49
CA ARG A 39 15.55 6.42 19.19
C ARG A 39 15.07 5.28 18.30
N ARG A 40 14.51 5.62 17.13
CA ARG A 40 13.98 4.67 16.14
C ARG A 40 14.91 4.61 14.93
N ILE A 41 15.32 3.40 14.54
CA ILE A 41 16.05 3.15 13.30
C ILE A 41 15.11 2.41 12.35
N VAL A 42 14.94 2.94 11.15
CA VAL A 42 14.13 2.33 10.08
C VAL A 42 15.07 1.97 8.95
N VAL A 43 15.13 0.68 8.60
CA VAL A 43 15.86 0.19 7.42
C VAL A 43 14.82 -0.33 6.44
N GLY A 44 14.70 0.35 5.30
CA GLY A 44 13.81 -0.03 4.22
C GLY A 44 14.59 -0.60 3.04
N ALA A 45 14.07 -1.65 2.43
CA ALA A 45 14.55 -2.20 1.16
C ALA A 45 13.35 -2.67 0.32
N GLY A 46 13.45 -2.52 -1.01
CA GLY A 46 12.37 -2.86 -1.94
C GLY A 46 11.64 -1.63 -2.49
N LYS A 47 10.69 -1.88 -3.41
CA LYS A 47 10.04 -0.85 -4.23
C LYS A 47 9.21 0.15 -3.42
N ASP A 48 8.59 -0.33 -2.35
CA ASP A 48 7.67 0.46 -1.51
C ASP A 48 8.32 0.87 -0.18
N ALA A 49 9.65 0.77 -0.08
CA ALA A 49 10.39 1.01 1.14
C ALA A 49 10.23 2.45 1.66
N ASP A 50 10.18 3.44 0.75
CA ASP A 50 10.02 4.84 1.12
C ASP A 50 8.62 5.15 1.67
N ASP A 51 7.57 4.56 1.08
CA ASP A 51 6.20 4.72 1.56
C ASP A 51 6.03 4.14 2.97
N ILE A 52 6.57 2.94 3.20
CA ILE A 52 6.59 2.29 4.51
C ILE A 52 7.40 3.12 5.51
N ARG A 53 8.56 3.64 5.11
CA ARG A 53 9.39 4.51 5.94
C ARG A 53 8.64 5.78 6.34
N ALA A 54 7.91 6.41 5.42
CA ALA A 54 7.13 7.61 5.71
C ALA A 54 6.04 7.33 6.77
N ILE A 55 5.35 6.19 6.69
CA ILE A 55 4.36 5.74 7.69
C ILE A 55 5.01 5.58 9.07
N LEU A 56 6.20 4.97 9.13
CA LEU A 56 6.93 4.69 10.37
C LEU A 56 7.46 5.94 11.07
N ILE A 57 7.88 6.95 10.29
CA ILE A 57 8.45 8.20 10.82
C ILE A 57 7.34 9.16 11.24
N SER A 58 6.23 9.21 10.49
CA SER A 58 5.08 10.08 10.79
C SER A 58 4.26 9.64 12.01
N GLY A 59 4.65 8.56 12.69
CA GLY A 59 3.99 8.09 13.91
C GLY A 59 2.70 7.30 13.65
N GLY A 60 2.46 6.88 12.41
CA GLY A 60 1.14 6.43 11.97
C GLY A 60 0.16 7.59 12.04
N GLN A 61 -0.03 8.33 10.95
CA GLN A 61 -1.16 9.25 10.87
C GLN A 61 -2.45 8.48 11.17
N ARG A 62 -2.97 8.66 12.38
CA ARG A 62 -4.36 8.37 12.66
C ARG A 62 -5.18 9.47 11.97
N PRO A 63 -6.21 9.13 11.17
CA PRO A 63 -7.31 10.07 11.00
C PRO A 63 -7.98 10.34 12.36
#